data_AF-A0A1G2J9E4-F1
#
_entry.id   AF-A0A1G2J9E4-F1
#
_cell.length_a   1.000
_cell.length_b   1.000
_cell.length_c   1.000
_cell.angle_alpha   90.00
_cell.angle_beta   90.00
_cell.angle_gamma   90.00
#
_symmetry.space_group_name_H-M   'P 1'
#
loop_
_entity.id
_entity.type
_entity.pdbx_description
1 polymer ?
#
loop_
_entity_poly.entity_id
_entity_poly.type
_entity_poly.pdbx_seq_one_letter_code
_entity_poly.pdbx_strand_id
1 'polypeptide(L)'
;MAVVFISPKKKQKGFFMGITISLALFLSVISFWVFLAQPSVQEQKTTLNKPKVNVNLAILDSEQFKNLENFELMPLQFEYTAMTSRNKIVQGVISAVSEEKAREILQTNGYSVSELKLIDIGRDNPFVPY
;
A
#
# COMPACT_ATOMS: atom_id res chain seq x y z
N MET A 1 3.30 37.34 69.01
CA MET A 1 4.58 37.73 68.38
C MET A 1 4.27 38.40 67.05
N ALA A 2 4.50 39.71 66.93
CA ALA A 2 4.27 40.43 65.69
C ALA A 2 5.57 40.48 64.88
N VAL A 3 5.57 39.89 63.69
CA VAL A 3 6.68 40.02 62.74
C VAL A 3 6.50 41.35 62.03
N VAL A 4 7.31 42.35 62.41
CA VAL A 4 7.33 43.66 61.77
C VAL A 4 8.19 43.57 60.51
N PHE A 5 7.55 43.60 59.34
CA PHE A 5 8.26 43.70 58.06
C PHE A 5 8.80 45.12 57.90
N ILE A 6 10.09 45.29 58.15
CA ILE A 6 10.79 46.56 57.94
C ILE A 6 10.96 46.76 56.43
N SER A 7 10.41 47.85 55.88
CA SER A 7 10.54 48.16 54.46
C SER A 7 12.03 48.38 54.10
N PRO A 8 12.49 47.87 52.95
CA PRO A 8 13.88 47.99 52.56
C PRO A 8 14.26 49.46 52.42
N LYS A 9 15.36 49.86 53.07
CA LYS A 9 15.86 51.25 53.03
C LYS A 9 16.15 51.65 51.58
N LYS A 10 15.96 52.93 51.23
CA LYS A 10 16.14 53.44 49.84
C LYS A 10 17.43 52.96 49.14
N LYS A 11 18.53 52.82 49.89
CA LYS A 11 19.82 52.30 49.40
C LYS A 11 19.77 50.81 49.01
N GLN A 12 19.06 49.97 49.76
CA GLN A 12 18.87 48.55 49.44
C GLN A 12 18.00 48.39 48.19
N LYS A 13 16.94 49.20 48.04
CA LYS A 13 16.11 49.20 46.83
C LYS A 13 16.94 49.54 45.58
N GLY A 14 17.84 50.51 45.66
CA GLY A 14 18.76 50.85 44.56
C GLY A 14 19.73 49.72 44.22
N PHE A 15 20.27 49.04 45.23
CA PHE A 15 21.15 47.87 45.04
C PHE A 15 20.43 46.71 44.34
N PHE A 16 19.24 46.34 44.81
CA PHE A 16 18.44 45.29 44.16
C PHE A 16 18.04 45.69 42.74
N MET A 17 17.65 46.95 42.52
CA MET A 17 17.30 47.43 41.18
C MET A 17 18.50 47.40 40.22
N GLY A 18 19.70 47.73 40.71
CA GLY A 18 20.93 47.61 39.92
C GLY A 18 21.24 46.17 39.53
N ILE A 19 21.12 45.22 40.46
CA ILE A 19 21.28 43.78 40.18
C ILE A 19 20.25 43.31 39.16
N THR A 20 18.97 43.64 39.36
CA THR A 20 17.89 43.22 38.46
C THR A 20 18.12 43.75 37.05
N ILE A 21 18.50 45.03 36.91
CA ILE A 21 18.80 45.63 35.60
C ILE A 21 20.01 44.95 34.96
N SER A 22 21.10 44.74 35.72
CA SER A 22 22.30 44.08 35.21
C SER A 22 22.02 42.66 34.74
N LEU A 23 21.25 41.89 35.51
CA LEU A 23 20.86 40.53 35.15
C LEU A 23 19.96 40.50 33.91
N ALA A 24 18.99 41.41 33.82
CA ALA A 24 18.12 41.54 32.65
C ALA A 24 18.91 41.89 31.39
N LEU A 25 19.89 42.79 31.49
CA LEU A 25 20.77 43.17 30.39
C LEU A 25 21.63 41.98 29.93
N PHE A 26 22.20 41.24 30.88
CA PHE A 26 22.99 40.05 30.58
C PHE A 26 22.18 38.97 29.84
N LEU A 27 20.97 38.68 30.31
CA LEU A 27 20.06 37.73 29.65
C LEU A 27 19.64 38.20 28.25
N SER A 28 19.43 39.50 28.07
CA SER A 28 19.09 40.09 26.77
C SER A 28 20.22 39.89 25.77
N VAL A 29 21.48 40.11 26.17
CA VAL A 29 22.65 39.88 25.31
C VAL A 29 22.79 38.41 24.92
N ILE A 30 22.66 37.47 25.87
CA ILE A 30 22.73 36.04 25.56
C ILE A 30 21.62 35.63 24.59
N SER A 31 20.39 36.07 24.85
CA SER A 31 19.24 35.78 23.99
C SER A 31 19.45 36.30 22.58
N PHE A 32 20.00 37.50 22.43
CA PHE A 32 20.34 38.07 21.13
C PHE A 32 21.41 37.25 20.41
N TRP A 33 22.47 36.82 21.11
CA TRP A 33 23.50 35.95 20.56
C TRP A 33 22.97 34.60 20.09
N VAL A 34 22.08 33.98 20.87
CA VAL A 34 21.43 32.71 20.49
C VAL A 34 20.54 32.91 19.26
N PHE A 35 19.83 34.03 19.17
CA PHE A 35 19.01 34.33 18.00
C PHE A 35 19.84 34.58 16.73
N LEU A 36 21.04 35.17 16.87
CA LEU A 36 21.98 35.37 15.75
C LEU A 36 22.70 34.07 15.34
N ALA A 37 22.81 33.09 16.24
CA ALA A 37 23.42 31.81 15.91
C ALA A 37 22.48 31.03 14.97
N GLN A 38 22.84 30.98 13.69
CA GLN A 38 22.13 30.11 12.74
C GLN A 38 22.29 28.66 13.19
N PRO A 39 21.20 27.87 13.29
CA PRO A 39 21.30 26.46 13.63
C PRO A 39 22.14 25.78 12.55
N SER A 40 23.20 25.09 12.96
CA SER A 40 23.99 24.30 12.02
C SER A 40 23.06 23.24 11.44
N VAL A 41 22.78 23.33 10.14
CA VAL A 41 22.05 22.30 9.42
C VAL A 41 22.98 21.09 9.40
N GLN A 42 22.81 20.20 10.37
CA GLN A 42 23.42 18.89 10.29
C GLN A 42 22.76 18.23 9.09
N GLU A 43 23.55 18.01 8.04
CA GLU A 43 23.16 17.09 6.98
C GLU A 43 22.85 15.77 7.68
N GLN A 44 21.55 15.50 7.88
CA GLN A 44 21.10 14.19 8.28
C GLN A 44 21.56 13.28 7.15
N LYS A 45 22.69 12.61 7.35
CA LYS A 45 23.06 11.46 6.53
C LYS A 45 21.90 10.51 6.67
N THR A 46 20.98 10.58 5.71
CA THR A 46 19.94 9.60 5.54
C THR A 46 20.70 8.33 5.25
N THR A 47 20.99 7.55 6.27
CA THR A 47 21.50 6.18 6.13
C THR A 47 20.34 5.35 5.64
N LEU A 48 19.81 5.71 4.46
CA LEU A 48 19.04 4.81 3.64
C LEU A 48 20.05 3.76 3.20
N ASN A 49 20.25 2.80 4.08
CA ASN A 49 21.01 1.60 3.83
C ASN A 49 20.15 0.83 2.83
N LYS A 50 20.21 1.24 1.55
CA LYS A 50 19.42 0.63 0.49
C LYS A 50 19.82 -0.84 0.51
N PRO A 51 18.90 -1.76 0.89
CA PRO A 51 19.24 -3.17 0.88
C PRO A 51 19.68 -3.50 -0.52
N LYS A 52 20.90 -4.00 -0.66
CA LYS A 52 21.43 -4.47 -1.94
C LYS A 52 20.75 -5.80 -2.24
N VAL A 53 19.51 -5.71 -2.74
CA VAL A 53 18.72 -6.87 -3.11
C VAL A 53 19.32 -7.42 -4.41
N ASN A 54 20.15 -8.46 -4.28
CA ASN A 54 20.58 -9.24 -5.43
C ASN A 54 19.46 -10.25 -5.74
N VAL A 55 18.63 -9.94 -6.73
CA VAL A 55 17.62 -10.88 -7.22
C VAL A 55 18.35 -11.95 -8.05
N ASN A 56 18.41 -13.18 -7.54
CA ASN A 56 18.99 -14.30 -8.26
C ASN A 56 17.98 -14.84 -9.28
N LEU A 57 18.19 -14.53 -10.56
CA LEU A 57 17.35 -14.98 -11.66
C LEU A 57 17.75 -16.37 -12.21
N ALA A 58 18.76 -17.03 -11.63
CA ALA A 58 19.20 -18.35 -12.09
C ALA A 58 18.11 -19.44 -11.99
N ILE A 59 17.04 -19.18 -11.22
CA ILE A 59 15.90 -20.09 -11.14
C ILE A 59 15.11 -20.16 -12.45
N LEU A 60 15.15 -19.10 -13.27
CA LEU A 60 14.52 -19.06 -14.59
C LEU A 60 15.23 -20.02 -15.58
N ASP A 61 16.49 -20.33 -15.35
CA ASP A 61 17.29 -21.25 -16.17
C ASP A 61 17.16 -22.72 -15.74
N SER A 62 16.48 -22.97 -14.61
CA SER A 62 16.29 -24.31 -14.07
C SER A 62 15.43 -25.18 -15.00
N GLU A 63 15.70 -26.49 -15.02
CA GLU A 63 14.86 -27.44 -15.78
C GLU A 63 13.40 -27.42 -15.31
N GLN A 64 13.18 -27.10 -14.02
CA GLN A 64 11.86 -26.96 -13.43
C GLN A 64 11.09 -25.80 -14.06
N PHE A 65 11.76 -24.67 -14.34
CA PHE A 65 11.14 -23.51 -14.97
C PHE A 65 10.89 -23.74 -16.47
N LYS A 66 11.80 -24.45 -17.16
CA LYS A 66 11.64 -24.80 -18.58
C LYS A 66 10.49 -25.78 -18.86
N ASN A 67 10.13 -26.57 -17.85
CA ASN A 67 9.00 -27.52 -17.92
C ASN A 67 7.69 -26.91 -17.42
N LEU A 68 7.66 -25.63 -17.07
CA LEU A 68 6.40 -24.94 -16.83
C LEU A 68 5.71 -24.75 -18.18
N GLU A 69 4.53 -25.33 -18.34
CA GLU A 69 3.66 -24.99 -19.46
C GLU A 69 3.37 -23.50 -19.38
N ASN A 70 3.44 -22.81 -20.52
CA ASN A 70 2.99 -21.44 -20.60
C ASN A 70 1.57 -21.38 -20.03
N PHE A 71 1.29 -20.35 -19.22
CA PHE A 71 -0.05 -20.05 -18.74
C PHE A 71 -0.91 -19.51 -19.91
N GLU A 72 -0.92 -20.24 -21.01
CA GLU A 72 -1.68 -19.96 -22.21
C GLU A 72 -3.11 -20.41 -21.94
N LEU A 73 -3.87 -19.44 -21.44
CA LEU A 73 -5.32 -19.36 -21.48
C LEU A 73 -6.01 -20.08 -20.33
N MET A 74 -6.42 -19.29 -19.33
CA MET A 74 -7.39 -19.75 -18.34
C MET A 74 -8.66 -20.24 -19.07
N PRO A 75 -9.13 -21.46 -18.80
CA PRO A 75 -10.31 -21.99 -19.46
C PRO A 75 -11.52 -21.12 -19.10
N LEU A 76 -12.18 -20.60 -20.12
CA LEU A 76 -13.41 -19.84 -20.00
C LEU A 76 -14.58 -20.82 -19.81
N GLN A 77 -15.59 -20.41 -19.03
CA GLN A 77 -16.81 -21.19 -18.89
C GLN A 77 -17.89 -20.63 -19.81
N PHE A 78 -18.58 -21.52 -20.52
CA PHE A 78 -19.66 -21.18 -21.42
C PHE A 78 -20.92 -21.95 -21.03
N GLU A 79 -22.04 -21.25 -20.90
CA GLU A 79 -23.37 -21.85 -20.84
C GLU A 79 -23.81 -22.18 -22.27
N TYR A 80 -24.31 -23.40 -22.49
CA TYR A 80 -24.80 -23.81 -23.80
C TYR A 80 -26.22 -24.34 -23.72
N THR A 81 -26.98 -24.07 -24.78
CA THR A 81 -28.21 -24.79 -25.11
C THR A 81 -27.96 -25.56 -26.41
N ALA A 82 -28.15 -26.87 -26.38
CA ALA A 82 -27.92 -27.72 -27.55
C ALA A 82 -28.97 -28.82 -27.69
N MET A 83 -29.20 -29.27 -28.92
CA MET A 83 -30.11 -30.37 -29.23
C MET A 83 -29.34 -31.67 -29.39
N THR A 84 -29.79 -32.72 -28.70
CA THR A 84 -29.27 -34.08 -28.86
C THR A 84 -29.81 -34.73 -30.14
N SER A 85 -29.16 -35.80 -30.60
CA SER A 85 -29.64 -36.66 -31.70
C SER A 85 -31.04 -37.24 -31.51
N ARG A 86 -31.62 -37.16 -30.30
CA ARG A 86 -33.00 -37.57 -29.98
C ARG A 86 -33.99 -36.40 -29.90
N ASN A 87 -33.66 -35.25 -30.50
CA ASN A 87 -34.45 -34.02 -30.48
C ASN A 87 -34.75 -33.45 -29.07
N LYS A 88 -33.95 -33.80 -28.07
CA LYS A 88 -34.07 -33.22 -26.72
C LYS A 88 -33.15 -32.02 -26.58
N ILE A 89 -33.69 -30.91 -26.08
CA ILE A 89 -32.94 -29.72 -25.70
C ILE A 89 -32.24 -30.00 -24.36
N VAL A 90 -30.94 -29.74 -24.31
CA VAL A 90 -30.10 -29.91 -23.13
C VAL A 90 -29.37 -28.60 -22.87
N GLN A 91 -29.32 -28.22 -21.59
CA GLN A 91 -28.62 -27.05 -21.10
C GLN A 91 -27.50 -27.49 -20.16
N GLY A 92 -26.36 -26.81 -20.21
CA GLY A 92 -25.22 -27.13 -19.36
C GLY A 92 -24.10 -26.11 -19.47
N VAL A 93 -23.02 -26.36 -18.74
CA VAL A 93 -21.81 -25.53 -18.73
C VAL A 93 -20.64 -26.33 -19.29
N ILE A 94 -19.82 -25.70 -20.14
CA ILE A 94 -18.60 -26.28 -20.70
C ILE A 94 -17.42 -25.34 -20.46
N SER A 95 -16.27 -25.88 -20.08
CA SER A 95 -15.02 -25.13 -19.97
C SER A 95 -14.19 -25.29 -21.24
N ALA A 96 -13.81 -24.20 -21.88
CA ALA A 96 -13.01 -24.21 -23.10
C ALA A 96 -12.16 -22.96 -23.24
N VAL A 97 -11.12 -23.06 -24.06
CA VAL A 97 -10.17 -21.96 -24.31
C VAL A 97 -10.78 -20.82 -25.14
N SER A 98 -11.79 -21.12 -25.97
CA SER A 98 -12.53 -20.14 -26.78
C SER A 98 -13.95 -20.63 -27.10
N GLU A 99 -14.80 -19.74 -27.61
CA GLU A 99 -16.17 -20.09 -28.05
C GLU A 99 -16.14 -21.15 -29.16
N GLU A 100 -15.20 -21.00 -30.11
CA GLU A 100 -15.03 -21.92 -31.23
C GLU A 100 -14.64 -23.31 -30.72
N LYS A 101 -13.73 -23.38 -29.74
CA LYS A 101 -13.32 -24.65 -29.15
C LYS A 101 -14.44 -25.29 -28.34
N ALA A 102 -15.25 -24.51 -27.62
CA ALA A 102 -16.43 -25.01 -26.94
C ALA A 102 -17.44 -25.64 -27.92
N ARG A 103 -17.68 -24.97 -29.05
CA ARG A 103 -18.58 -25.45 -30.10
C ARG A 103 -18.08 -26.74 -30.74
N GLU A 104 -16.78 -26.83 -31.04
CA GLU A 104 -16.14 -28.03 -31.59
C GLU A 104 -16.29 -29.23 -30.65
N ILE A 105 -16.06 -29.03 -29.34
CA ILE A 105 -16.21 -30.08 -28.34
C ILE A 105 -17.67 -30.55 -28.25
N LEU A 106 -18.64 -29.63 -28.25
CA LEU A 106 -20.07 -29.99 -28.19
C LEU A 106 -20.52 -30.75 -29.45
N GLN A 107 -20.05 -30.34 -30.63
CA GLN A 107 -20.34 -31.04 -31.89
C GLN A 107 -19.70 -32.43 -31.94
N THR A 108 -18.47 -32.58 -31.46
CA THR A 108 -17.77 -33.89 -31.36
C THR A 108 -18.53 -34.86 -30.45
N ASN A 109 -19.20 -34.34 -29.43
CA ASN A 109 -20.06 -35.12 -28.52
C ASN A 109 -21.48 -35.37 -29.05
N GLY A 110 -21.77 -34.98 -30.30
CA GLY A 110 -23.07 -35.25 -30.95
C GLY A 110 -24.19 -34.27 -30.56
N TYR A 111 -23.84 -33.07 -30.09
CA TYR A 111 -24.79 -32.00 -29.78
C TYR A 111 -24.82 -30.95 -30.89
N SER A 112 -26.01 -30.54 -31.31
CA SER A 112 -26.23 -29.41 -32.19
C SER A 112 -26.47 -28.14 -31.37
N VAL A 113 -25.45 -27.28 -31.27
CA VAL A 113 -25.48 -26.06 -30.43
C VAL A 113 -26.40 -25.00 -31.05
N SER A 114 -27.40 -24.54 -30.30
CA SER A 114 -28.29 -23.43 -30.70
C SER A 114 -27.83 -22.09 -30.11
N GLU A 115 -27.33 -22.10 -28.88
CA GLU A 115 -26.87 -20.90 -28.18
C GLU A 115 -25.67 -21.24 -27.31
N LEU A 116 -24.65 -20.36 -27.31
CA LEU A 116 -23.48 -20.45 -26.45
C LEU A 116 -23.21 -19.06 -25.87
N LYS A 117 -23.09 -18.94 -24.54
CA LYS A 117 -22.86 -17.68 -23.83
C LYS A 117 -21.68 -17.82 -22.88
N LEU A 118 -20.80 -16.83 -22.88
CA LEU A 118 -19.71 -16.77 -21.90
C LEU A 118 -20.28 -16.49 -20.50
N ILE A 119 -19.89 -17.31 -19.53
CA ILE A 119 -20.16 -17.09 -18.11
C ILE A 119 -18.97 -16.30 -17.55
N ASP A 120 -19.25 -15.12 -17.01
CA ASP A 120 -18.23 -14.36 -16.29
C ASP A 120 -17.99 -15.05 -14.94
N ILE A 121 -16.85 -15.73 -14.82
CA ILE A 121 -16.47 -16.47 -13.61
C ILE A 121 -15.81 -15.47 -12.65
N GLY A 122 -16.65 -14.66 -12.03
CA GLY A 122 -16.19 -13.58 -11.16
C GLY A 122 -17.28 -13.16 -10.19
N ARG A 123 -16.87 -12.62 -9.05
CA ARG A 123 -17.77 -11.81 -8.25
C ARG A 123 -17.69 -10.40 -8.79
N ASP A 124 -18.81 -9.86 -9.28
CA ASP A 124 -18.91 -8.41 -9.49
C ASP A 124 -18.55 -7.65 -8.20
N ASN A 125 -18.84 -8.26 -7.04
CA ASN A 125 -18.55 -7.72 -5.72
C ASN A 125 -18.02 -8.80 -4.75
N PRO A 126 -16.76 -8.71 -4.30
CA PRO A 126 -16.12 -9.63 -3.35
C PRO A 126 -16.63 -9.55 -1.89
N PHE A 127 -17.70 -8.80 -1.59
CA PHE A 127 -18.25 -8.66 -0.22
C PHE A 127 -19.68 -9.21 0.07
N VAL A 128 -20.44 -9.68 -0.93
CA VAL A 128 -21.70 -10.46 -0.76
C VAL A 128 -21.48 -11.94 -0.32
N PRO A 129 -22.05 -12.43 0.80
CA PRO A 129 -21.97 -13.83 1.21
C PRO A 129 -22.81 -14.78 0.33
N TYR A 130 -22.48 -16.08 0.33
CA TYR A 130 -23.24 -17.16 -0.32
C TYR A 130 -24.51 -17.53 0.44
#